data_AF-A0A1B6FBN4-F1
#
_entry.id   AF-A0A1B6FBN4-F1
#
_cell.length_a   1.000
_cell.length_b   1.000
_cell.length_c   1.000
_cell.angle_alpha   90.00
_cell.angle_beta   90.00
_cell.angle_gamma   90.00
#
_symmetry.space_group_name_H-M   'P 1'
#
loop_
_entity.id
_entity.type
_entity.pdbx_description
1 polymer ?
#
loop_
_entity_poly.entity_id
_entity_poly.type
_entity_poly.pdbx_seq_one_letter_code
_entity_poly.pdbx_strand_id
1 'polypeptide(L)'
;EAVGIYWGLKKFFPYCYGRRFILITDHKPLVSIFDPSRNLPAMTASRIFNYAHFLSGFDYTIEYRSTTNHGNADFLSRFPTLTVSDKNDDNELYLMHQVEMMPVQRKHIEEETRKDPMLKNVLENLESGKSL
;
A
#
# COMPACT_ATOMS: atom_id res chain seq x y z
N GLU A 1 13.41 8.52 5.58
CA GLU A 1 12.93 7.49 6.52
C GLU A 1 11.42 7.24 6.47
N ALA A 2 10.55 8.20 6.80
CA ALA A 2 9.08 7.98 6.80
C ALA A 2 8.52 7.40 5.48
N VAL A 3 9.07 7.83 4.33
CA VAL A 3 8.75 7.27 3.01
C VAL A 3 9.09 5.78 2.91
N GLY A 4 10.24 5.37 3.47
CA GLY A 4 10.65 3.96 3.49
C GLY A 4 9.72 3.11 4.35
N ILE A 5 9.24 3.65 5.48
CA ILE A 5 8.23 2.99 6.32
C ILE A 5 6.91 2.82 5.53
N TYR A 6 6.42 3.87 4.89
CA TYR A 6 5.20 3.83 4.09
C TYR A 6 5.28 2.79 2.97
N TRP A 7 6.35 2.81 2.16
CA TRP A 7 6.53 1.85 1.08
C TRP A 7 6.78 0.42 1.57
N GLY A 8 7.50 0.27 2.69
CA GLY A 8 7.68 -1.02 3.34
C GLY A 8 6.34 -1.64 3.75
N LEU A 9 5.49 -0.88 4.44
CA LEU A 9 4.16 -1.35 4.84
C LEU A 9 3.24 -1.60 3.64
N LYS A 10 3.35 -0.80 2.56
CA LYS A 10 2.62 -1.07 1.32
C LYS A 10 3.06 -2.39 0.69
N LYS A 11 4.36 -2.66 0.61
CA LYS A 11 4.92 -3.91 0.05
C LYS A 11 4.60 -5.14 0.91
N PHE A 12 4.65 -4.98 2.24
CA PHE A 12 4.35 -6.06 3.19
C PHE A 12 2.91 -6.02 3.69
N PHE A 13 2.00 -5.35 2.98
CA PHE A 13 0.60 -5.22 3.37
C PHE A 13 -0.06 -6.57 3.70
N PRO A 14 0.09 -7.65 2.89
CA PRO A 14 -0.50 -8.95 3.19
C PRO A 14 0.00 -9.59 4.50
N TYR A 15 1.18 -9.17 4.98
CA TYR A 15 1.80 -9.70 6.20
C TYR A 15 1.49 -8.86 7.43
N CYS A 16 1.33 -7.54 7.25
CA CYS A 16 1.11 -6.59 8.34
C CYS A 16 -0.38 -6.32 8.60
N TYR A 17 -1.24 -6.44 7.59
CA TYR A 17 -2.65 -6.12 7.73
C TYR A 17 -3.37 -7.14 8.62
N GLY A 18 -4.15 -6.64 9.59
CA GLY A 18 -4.90 -7.47 10.54
C GLY A 18 -4.05 -8.23 11.56
N ARG A 19 -2.73 -7.94 11.65
CA ARG A 19 -1.81 -8.58 12.59
C ARG A 19 -1.03 -7.54 13.37
N ARG A 20 -0.74 -7.84 14.64
CA ARG A 20 0.11 -6.99 15.48
C ARG A 20 1.58 -7.17 15.14
N PHE A 21 2.31 -6.07 14.92
CA PHE A 21 3.75 -6.10 14.65
C PHE A 21 4.50 -4.97 15.36
N ILE A 22 5.84 -5.02 15.30
CA ILE A 22 6.72 -3.98 15.86
C ILE A 22 7.41 -3.26 14.71
N LEU A 23 7.18 -1.95 14.60
CA LEU A 23 7.84 -1.06 13.66
C LEU A 23 9.10 -0.48 14.30
N ILE A 24 10.27 -0.78 13.72
CA ILE A 24 11.56 -0.34 14.26
C ILE A 24 12.12 0.74 13.34
N THR A 25 12.52 1.87 13.91
CA THR A 25 13.15 3.00 13.17
C THR A 25 14.34 3.54 13.94
N ASP A 26 15.35 4.06 13.24
CA ASP A 26 16.46 4.79 13.84
C ASP A 26 16.23 6.32 13.90
N HIS A 27 14.97 6.76 13.78
CA HIS A 27 14.61 8.18 13.85
C HIS A 27 13.62 8.49 14.97
N LYS A 28 14.18 8.97 16.09
CA LYS A 28 13.44 9.30 17.33
C LYS A 28 12.20 10.19 17.12
N PRO A 29 12.23 11.25 16.29
CA PRO A 29 11.02 12.04 16.05
C PRO A 29 9.87 11.24 15.42
N LEU A 30 10.16 10.25 14.56
CA LEU A 30 9.11 9.46 13.92
C LEU A 30 8.43 8.52 14.91
N VAL A 31 9.16 8.03 15.92
CA VAL A 31 8.57 7.31 17.05
C VAL A 31 7.47 8.12 17.70
N SER A 32 7.70 9.42 17.96
CA SER A 32 6.69 10.27 18.59
C SER A 32 5.52 10.65 17.68
N ILE A 33 5.75 10.74 16.37
CA ILE A 33 4.74 11.16 15.38
C ILE A 33 3.83 10.00 14.99
N PHE A 34 4.40 8.79 14.82
CA PHE A 34 3.67 7.58 14.45
C PHE A 34 3.32 6.73 15.67
N ASP A 35 3.41 7.28 16.89
CA ASP A 35 2.92 6.59 18.07
C ASP A 35 1.38 6.50 18.01
N PRO A 36 0.79 5.29 17.96
CA PRO A 36 -0.67 5.13 17.88
C PRO A 36 -1.40 5.68 19.11
N SER A 37 -0.71 5.85 20.24
CA SER A 37 -1.28 6.39 21.47
C SER A 37 -1.31 7.92 21.53
N ARG A 38 -0.65 8.60 20.58
CA ARG A 38 -0.53 10.05 20.57
C ARG A 38 -1.36 10.67 19.45
N ASN A 39 -2.00 11.80 19.77
CA ASN A 39 -2.65 12.61 18.75
C ASN A 39 -1.60 13.30 17.86
N LEU A 40 -1.82 13.24 16.55
CA LEU A 40 -0.97 13.90 15.56
C LEU A 40 -0.98 15.42 15.79
N PRO A 41 0.19 16.09 15.83
CA PRO A 41 0.24 17.54 15.93
C PRO A 41 -0.45 18.20 14.72
N ALA A 42 -1.35 19.14 14.96
CA ALA A 42 -2.12 19.85 13.93
C ALA A 42 -1.26 20.62 12.90
N MET A 43 0.01 20.86 13.21
CA MET A 43 0.98 21.57 12.36
C MET A 43 2.00 20.63 11.68
N THR A 44 1.60 19.39 11.36
CA THR A 44 2.47 18.44 10.67
C THR A 44 2.38 18.65 9.15
N ALA A 45 3.51 18.72 8.46
CA ALA A 45 3.55 18.83 6.98
C ALA A 45 2.67 17.75 6.33
N SER A 46 1.88 18.13 5.31
CA SER A 46 0.83 17.28 4.70
C SER A 46 1.25 15.84 4.39
N ARG A 47 2.50 15.60 3.96
CA ARG A 47 3.02 14.25 3.67
C ARG A 47 3.17 13.35 4.90
N ILE A 48 3.69 13.87 6.01
CA ILE A 48 3.87 13.07 7.23
C ILE A 48 2.51 12.75 7.84
N PHE A 49 1.57 13.70 7.77
CA PHE A 49 0.18 13.46 8.18
C PHE A 49 -0.46 12.33 7.36
N ASN A 50 -0.33 12.35 6.03
CA ASN A 50 -0.86 11.30 5.17
C ASN A 50 -0.25 9.92 5.48
N TYR A 51 1.04 9.85 5.80
CA TYR A 51 1.65 8.58 6.22
C TYR A 51 1.14 8.15 7.58
N ALA A 52 1.06 9.04 8.57
CA ALA A 52 0.51 8.68 9.87
C ALA A 52 -0.94 8.18 9.78
N HIS A 53 -1.77 8.82 8.94
CA HIS A 53 -3.14 8.38 8.66
C HIS A 53 -3.18 7.01 7.96
N PHE A 54 -2.28 6.75 7.01
CA PHE A 54 -2.15 5.41 6.42
C PHE A 54 -1.76 4.37 7.47
N LEU A 55 -0.80 4.69 8.33
CA LEU A 55 -0.33 3.81 9.40
C LEU A 55 -1.43 3.57 10.46
N SER A 56 -2.38 4.48 10.67
CA SER A 56 -3.45 4.27 11.66
C SER A 56 -4.41 3.12 11.30
N GLY A 57 -4.35 2.59 10.07
CA GLY A 57 -5.07 1.38 9.67
C GLY A 57 -4.42 0.06 10.12
N PHE A 58 -3.27 0.11 10.80
CA PHE A 58 -2.52 -1.07 11.23
C PHE A 58 -2.41 -1.16 12.76
N ASP A 59 -2.29 -2.39 13.28
CA ASP A 59 -1.99 -2.65 14.68
C ASP A 59 -0.48 -2.83 14.87
N TYR A 60 0.19 -1.84 15.46
CA TYR A 60 1.64 -1.90 15.69
C TYR A 60 2.08 -1.15 16.93
N THR A 61 3.28 -1.48 17.42
CA THR A 61 4.05 -0.63 18.32
C THR A 61 5.28 -0.09 17.61
N ILE A 62 5.72 1.12 17.93
CA ILE A 62 6.89 1.73 17.31
C ILE A 62 8.05 1.87 18.30
N GLU A 63 9.24 1.43 17.89
CA GLU A 63 10.43 1.41 18.73
C GLU A 63 11.62 2.10 18.05
N TYR A 64 12.37 2.87 18.83
CA TYR A 64 13.65 3.42 18.39
C TYR A 64 14.76 2.37 18.52
N ARG A 65 15.57 2.21 17.47
CA ARG A 65 16.83 1.46 17.53
C ARG A 65 17.97 2.34 17.01
N SER A 66 19.10 2.40 17.71
CA SER A 66 20.24 3.19 17.25
C SER A 66 20.77 2.70 15.89
N THR A 67 21.25 3.61 15.05
CA THR A 67 21.80 3.31 13.72
C THR A 67 22.90 2.24 13.78
N THR A 68 23.73 2.24 14.84
CA THR A 68 24.76 1.21 15.08
C THR A 68 24.21 -0.21 15.20
N ASN A 69 22.97 -0.36 15.67
CA ASN A 69 22.27 -1.63 15.83
C ASN A 69 21.21 -1.85 14.73
N HIS A 70 21.12 -0.95 13.74
CA HIS A 70 20.14 -0.96 12.65
C HIS A 70 20.80 -1.22 11.29
N GLY A 71 21.99 -1.86 11.30
CA GLY A 71 22.83 -2.04 10.11
C GLY A 71 22.19 -2.86 8.99
N ASN A 72 21.23 -3.74 9.31
CA ASN A 72 20.49 -4.51 8.31
C ASN A 72 19.65 -3.60 7.39
N ALA A 73 18.86 -2.69 7.97
CA ALA A 73 18.04 -1.77 7.20
C ALA A 73 18.87 -0.60 6.63
N ASP A 74 19.89 -0.13 7.34
CA ASP A 74 20.82 0.89 6.80
C ASP A 74 21.53 0.36 5.55
N PHE A 75 22.04 -0.88 5.57
CA PHE A 75 22.66 -1.51 4.42
C PHE A 75 21.69 -1.61 3.23
N LEU A 76 20.50 -2.16 3.43
CA LEU A 76 19.50 -2.29 2.35
C LEU A 76 19.07 -0.93 1.79
N SER A 77 19.04 0.12 2.60
CA SER A 77 18.68 1.47 2.15
C SER A 77 19.79 2.15 1.34
N ARG A 78 21.05 1.76 1.56
CA ARG A 78 22.24 2.32 0.89
C ARG A 78 22.79 1.42 -0.21
N PHE A 79 22.30 0.19 -0.31
CA PHE A 79 22.82 -0.78 -1.25
C PHE A 79 22.63 -0.26 -2.68
N PRO A 80 23.70 -0.15 -3.48
CA PRO A 80 23.61 0.42 -4.81
C PRO A 80 22.71 -0.46 -5.67
N THR A 81 21.55 0.09 -6.01
CA THR A 81 20.64 -0.54 -6.96
C THR A 81 21.21 -0.36 -8.36
N LEU A 82 21.62 -1.46 -9.00
CA LEU A 82 21.76 -1.49 -10.45
C LEU A 82 20.41 -1.04 -11.00
N THR A 83 20.41 0.03 -11.81
CA THR A 83 19.19 0.64 -12.35
C THR A 83 18.50 -0.32 -13.30
N VAL A 84 17.79 -1.30 -12.75
CA VAL A 84 16.77 -2.03 -13.49
C VAL A 84 15.53 -1.17 -13.34
N SER A 85 15.13 -0.55 -14.46
CA SER A 85 13.81 0.04 -14.61
C SER A 85 12.75 -1.08 -14.58
N ASP A 86 12.64 -1.81 -13.48
CA ASP A 86 11.54 -2.74 -13.27
C ASP A 86 10.37 -1.92 -12.74
N LYS A 87 9.58 -1.44 -13.70
CA LYS A 87 8.29 -0.79 -13.45
C LYS A 87 7.20 -1.80 -13.05
N ASN A 88 7.56 -3.07 -12.88
CA ASN A 88 6.64 -4.08 -12.41
C ASN A 88 6.68 -4.06 -10.88
N ASP A 89 5.71 -3.37 -10.27
CA ASP A 89 5.48 -3.45 -8.82
C ASP A 89 5.22 -4.94 -8.52
N ASP A 90 6.04 -5.61 -7.70
CA ASP A 90 5.85 -7.02 -7.34
C ASP A 90 4.41 -7.30 -6.86
N ASN A 91 3.75 -6.27 -6.32
CA ASN A 91 2.34 -6.31 -5.93
C ASN A 91 1.37 -6.43 -7.12
N GLU A 92 1.69 -5.83 -8.27
CA GLU A 92 0.89 -5.92 -9.49
C GLU A 92 0.92 -7.35 -10.05
N LEU A 93 2.09 -7.98 -10.09
CA LEU A 93 2.22 -9.38 -10.49
C LEU A 93 1.46 -10.32 -9.55
N TYR A 94 1.52 -10.07 -8.24
CA TYR A 94 0.75 -10.81 -7.24
C TYR A 94 -0.77 -10.63 -7.41
N LEU A 95 -1.24 -9.39 -7.62
CA LEU A 95 -2.66 -9.10 -7.86
C LEU A 95 -3.15 -9.73 -9.17
N MET A 96 -2.36 -9.66 -10.24
CA MET A 96 -2.71 -10.28 -11.52
C MET A 96 -2.87 -11.79 -11.35
N HIS A 97 -1.94 -12.46 -10.68
CA HIS A 97 -2.03 -13.89 -10.39
C HIS A 97 -3.27 -14.22 -9.52
N GLN A 98 -3.59 -13.40 -8.52
CA GLN A 98 -4.81 -13.61 -7.72
C GLN A 98 -6.09 -13.47 -8.55
N VAL A 99 -6.16 -12.47 -9.44
CA VAL A 99 -7.31 -12.26 -10.33
C VAL A 99 -7.48 -13.44 -11.30
N GLU A 100 -6.39 -13.99 -11.81
CA GLU A 100 -6.42 -15.18 -12.69
C GLU A 100 -6.96 -16.43 -11.98
N MET A 101 -6.74 -16.55 -10.67
CA MET A 101 -7.19 -17.67 -9.85
C MET A 101 -8.63 -17.51 -9.33
N MET A 102 -9.31 -16.39 -9.62
CA MET A 102 -10.68 -16.18 -9.17
C MET A 102 -11.65 -17.11 -9.93
N PRO A 103 -12.73 -17.60 -9.27
CA PRO A 103 -13.72 -18.47 -9.91
C PRO A 103 -14.53 -17.74 -10.99
N VAL A 104 -14.54 -16.41 -10.96
CA VAL A 104 -15.24 -15.55 -11.92
C VAL A 104 -14.19 -14.89 -12.82
N GLN A 105 -14.23 -15.22 -14.11
CA GLN A 105 -13.33 -14.64 -15.11
C GLN A 105 -13.98 -13.47 -15.85
N ARG A 106 -13.15 -12.63 -16.49
CA ARG A 106 -13.61 -11.47 -17.28
C ARG A 106 -14.71 -11.84 -18.29
N LYS A 107 -14.56 -12.96 -19.01
CA LYS A 107 -15.56 -13.41 -20.00
C LYS A 107 -16.93 -13.66 -19.37
N HIS A 108 -16.95 -14.25 -18.17
CA HIS A 108 -18.18 -14.52 -17.46
C HIS A 108 -18.88 -13.22 -17.04
N ILE A 109 -18.10 -12.24 -16.56
CA ILE A 109 -18.63 -10.91 -16.22
C ILE A 109 -19.19 -10.23 -17.47
N GLU A 110 -18.49 -10.28 -18.61
CA GLU A 110 -18.95 -9.69 -19.87
C GLU A 110 -20.27 -10.29 -20.34
N GLU A 111 -20.38 -11.63 -20.32
CA GLU A 111 -21.58 -12.36 -20.71
C GLU A 111 -22.78 -12.02 -19.82
N GLU A 112 -22.60 -12.00 -18.49
CA GLU A 112 -23.68 -11.68 -17.56
C GLU A 112 -24.05 -10.19 -17.58
N THR A 113 -23.08 -9.29 -17.80
CA THR A 113 -23.32 -7.84 -17.95
C THR A 113 -24.18 -7.54 -19.18
N ARG A 114 -23.98 -8.27 -20.29
CA ARG A 114 -24.83 -8.14 -21.50
C ARG A 114 -26.25 -8.65 -21.31
N LYS A 115 -26.46 -9.60 -20.40
CA LYS A 115 -27.79 -10.15 -20.09
C LYS A 115 -28.56 -9.27 -19.11
N ASP A 116 -27.86 -8.51 -18.29
CA ASP A 116 -28.48 -7.64 -17.30
C ASP A 116 -29.24 -6.46 -17.95
N PRO A 117 -30.53 -6.25 -17.61
CA PRO A 117 -31.36 -5.22 -18.24
C PRO A 117 -30.86 -3.78 -18.05
N MET A 118 -30.19 -3.50 -16.92
CA MET A 118 -29.69 -2.16 -16.59
C MET A 118 -28.30 -1.95 -17.17
N LEU A 119 -27.38 -2.90 -16.93
CA LEU A 119 -25.99 -2.77 -17.33
C LEU A 119 -25.80 -2.89 -18.84
N LYS A 120 -26.68 -3.63 -19.55
CA LYS A 120 -26.68 -3.66 -21.01
C LYS A 120 -26.87 -2.27 -21.63
N ASN A 121 -27.82 -1.49 -21.13
CA ASN A 121 -28.07 -0.14 -21.63
C ASN A 121 -26.86 0.78 -21.35
N VAL A 122 -26.25 0.65 -20.17
CA VAL A 122 -25.00 1.36 -19.84
C VAL A 122 -23.87 0.98 -20.80
N LEU A 123 -23.70 -0.31 -21.10
CA LEU A 123 -22.69 -0.80 -22.04
C LEU A 123 -22.92 -0.27 -23.46
N GLU A 124 -24.15 -0.31 -23.96
CA GLU A 124 -24.51 0.19 -25.29
C GLU A 124 -24.31 1.71 -25.42
N ASN A 125 -24.59 2.48 -24.36
CA ASN A 125 -24.32 3.92 -24.35
C ASN A 125 -22.81 4.22 -24.35
N LEU A 126 -22.02 3.47 -23.59
CA LEU A 126 -20.56 3.57 -23.57
C LEU A 126 -19.94 3.19 -24.92
N GLU A 127 -20.40 2.11 -25.57
CA GLU A 127 -19.93 1.68 -26.88
C GLU A 127 -20.32 2.67 -28.00
N SER A 128 -21.51 3.29 -27.90
CA SER A 128 -21.99 4.27 -28.87
C SER A 128 -21.51 5.71 -28.61
N GLY A 129 -20.74 5.94 -27.54
CA GLY A 129 -20.19 7.25 -27.18
C GLY A 129 -21.24 8.27 -26.73
N LYS A 130 -22.44 7.81 -26.33
CA LYS A 130 -23.48 8.68 -25.76
C LYS A 130 -23.21 8.88 -24.27
N SER A 131 -23.42 10.10 -23.77
CA SER A 131 -23.34 10.36 -22.32
C SER A 131 -24.35 9.48 -21.59
N LEU A 132 -23.91 8.90 -20.48
CA LEU A 132 -24.74 8.17 -19.52
C LEU A 132 -25.81 9.07 -18.90
#